data_AF-A0A1F9X2H0-F1
#
_entry.id   AF-A0A1F9X2H0-F1
#
_cell.length_a   1.000
_cell.length_b   1.000
_cell.length_c   1.000
_cell.angle_alpha   90.00
_cell.angle_beta   90.00
_cell.angle_gamma   90.00
#
_symmetry.space_group_name_H-M   'P 1'
#
loop_
_entity.id
_entity.type
_entity.pdbx_description
1 polymer ?
#
loop_
_entity_poly.entity_id
_entity_poly.type
_entity_poly.pdbx_seq_one_letter_code
_entity_poly.pdbx_strand_id
1 'polypeptide(L)'
;MQKSIFDMPVISAYSQEQAIEDGVLVKVGYYGKCPIIFTSNLFYDGFEDKEVRTALVNKGLKMLRQAVPEDTKYMRLRVIEKDKIWIIFDGSALTFLKPEDY
;
A
#
# COMPACT_ATOMS: atom_id res chain seq x y z
N MET A 1 10.13 -0.43 -29.91
CA MET A 1 8.84 0.11 -29.43
C MET A 1 9.03 0.48 -27.97
N GLN A 2 8.99 1.78 -27.67
CA GLN A 2 9.09 2.31 -26.31
C GLN A 2 7.68 2.25 -25.72
N LYS A 3 7.46 1.42 -24.70
CA LYS A 3 6.16 1.40 -23.99
C LYS A 3 6.00 2.73 -23.25
N SER A 4 4.85 3.37 -23.48
CA SER A 4 4.44 4.60 -22.80
C SER A 4 4.38 4.35 -21.29
N ILE A 5 4.86 5.31 -20.51
CA ILE A 5 4.86 5.27 -19.03
C ILE A 5 3.42 5.33 -18.48
N PHE A 6 2.43 5.63 -19.34
CA PHE A 6 1.00 5.72 -19.02
C PHE A 6 0.20 4.43 -19.26
N ASP A 7 0.83 3.33 -19.70
CA ASP A 7 0.16 2.03 -19.92
C ASP A 7 0.25 1.07 -18.71
N MET A 8 0.51 1.60 -17.50
CA MET A 8 0.40 0.76 -16.30
C MET A 8 -1.09 0.60 -15.94
N PRO A 9 -1.61 -0.63 -15.86
CA PRO A 9 -3.01 -0.83 -15.52
C PRO A 9 -3.32 -0.31 -14.12
N VAL A 10 -4.40 0.45 -14.00
CA VAL A 10 -4.96 0.92 -12.73
C VAL A 10 -5.28 -0.29 -11.86
N ILE A 11 -4.79 -0.28 -10.61
CA ILE A 11 -4.79 -1.42 -9.68
C ILE A 11 -6.21 -1.97 -9.40
N SER A 12 -7.25 -1.19 -9.68
CA SER A 12 -8.67 -1.60 -9.55
C SER A 12 -9.12 -2.73 -10.48
N ALA A 13 -8.35 -3.10 -11.51
CA ALA A 13 -8.72 -4.15 -12.48
C ALA A 13 -8.25 -5.57 -12.12
N TYR A 14 -7.51 -5.74 -11.03
CA TYR A 14 -6.82 -7.00 -10.70
C TYR A 14 -7.31 -7.58 -9.36
N SER A 15 -7.30 -8.91 -9.24
CA SER A 15 -7.31 -9.51 -7.91
C SER A 15 -5.96 -9.22 -7.23
N GLN A 16 -5.95 -9.08 -5.90
CA GLN A 16 -4.71 -8.80 -5.16
C GLN A 16 -3.63 -9.87 -5.42
N GLU A 17 -4.01 -11.13 -5.61
CA GLU A 17 -3.09 -12.23 -5.93
C GLU A 17 -2.47 -12.04 -7.31
N GLN A 18 -3.27 -11.71 -8.33
CA GLN A 18 -2.75 -11.43 -9.69
C GLN A 18 -1.80 -10.23 -9.69
N ALA A 19 -2.14 -9.17 -8.97
CA ALA A 19 -1.28 -7.99 -8.87
C ALA A 19 0.05 -8.29 -8.13
N ILE A 20 0.08 -9.26 -7.23
CA ILE A 20 1.33 -9.75 -6.63
C ILE A 20 2.12 -10.59 -7.63
N GLU A 21 1.47 -11.50 -8.36
CA GLU A 21 2.11 -12.34 -9.38
C GLU A 21 2.70 -11.51 -10.53
N ASP A 22 2.00 -10.46 -10.93
CA ASP A 22 2.43 -9.51 -11.96
C ASP A 22 3.49 -8.51 -11.45
N GLY A 23 3.84 -8.57 -10.17
CA GLY A 23 4.86 -7.71 -9.57
C GLY A 23 4.46 -6.24 -9.45
N VAL A 24 3.15 -5.94 -9.44
CA VAL A 24 2.60 -4.60 -9.15
C VAL A 24 2.51 -4.37 -7.64
N LEU A 25 2.27 -5.43 -6.88
CA LEU A 25 2.21 -5.43 -5.42
C LEU A 25 3.29 -6.34 -4.83
N VAL A 26 3.87 -5.90 -3.72
CA VAL A 26 4.89 -6.64 -2.97
C VAL A 26 4.32 -6.96 -1.59
N LYS A 27 4.18 -8.26 -1.27
CA LYS A 27 3.83 -8.68 0.09
C LYS A 27 5.06 -8.60 1.00
N VAL A 28 5.02 -7.70 1.98
CA VAL A 28 6.18 -7.37 2.81
C VAL A 28 6.08 -7.93 4.24
N GLY A 29 4.95 -8.51 4.62
CA GLY A 29 4.77 -9.13 5.92
C GLY A 29 3.30 -9.35 6.28
N TYR A 30 3.06 -9.49 7.59
CA TYR A 30 1.73 -9.70 8.17
C TYR A 30 1.56 -8.89 9.46
N TYR A 31 0.35 -8.38 9.68
CA TYR A 31 -0.12 -7.90 10.97
C TYR A 31 -1.25 -8.81 11.45
N GLY A 32 -0.93 -9.72 12.37
CA GLY A 32 -1.83 -10.83 12.71
C GLY A 32 -2.07 -11.73 11.49
N LYS A 33 -3.31 -11.85 11.04
CA LYS A 33 -3.68 -12.56 9.80
C LYS A 33 -3.77 -11.66 8.57
N CYS A 34 -3.66 -10.35 8.74
CA CYS A 34 -3.81 -9.38 7.67
C CYS A 34 -2.46 -9.23 6.93
N PRO A 35 -2.39 -9.48 5.60
CA PRO A 35 -1.20 -9.22 4.82
C PRO A 35 -0.88 -7.72 4.78
N ILE A 36 0.41 -7.41 4.81
CA ILE A 36 0.92 -6.05 4.58
C ILE A 36 1.49 -6.02 3.17
N ILE A 37 0.96 -5.12 2.36
CA ILE A 37 1.23 -5.00 0.93
C ILE A 37 1.79 -3.61 0.66
N PHE A 38 2.82 -3.54 -0.17
CA PHE A 38 3.33 -2.30 -0.74
C PHE A 38 3.06 -2.33 -2.25
N THR A 39 2.81 -1.18 -2.88
CA THR A 39 2.99 -1.09 -4.34
C THR A 39 4.47 -1.23 -4.66
N SER A 40 4.79 -1.81 -5.81
CA SER A 40 6.18 -1.95 -6.24
C SER A 40 6.86 -0.59 -6.37
N ASN A 41 6.13 0.42 -6.86
CA ASN A 41 6.62 1.80 -6.95
C ASN A 41 7.01 2.37 -5.58
N LEU A 42 6.27 2.07 -4.52
CA LEU A 42 6.69 2.45 -3.16
C LEU A 42 7.86 1.59 -2.68
N PHE A 43 7.80 0.27 -2.85
CA PHE A 43 8.82 -0.64 -2.35
C PHE A 43 10.21 -0.31 -2.88
N TYR A 44 10.32 -0.08 -4.20
CA TYR A 44 11.57 0.25 -4.88
C TYR A 44 12.02 1.71 -4.68
N ASP A 45 11.21 2.57 -4.05
CA ASP A 45 11.56 3.96 -3.73
C ASP A 45 12.26 4.12 -2.37
N GLY A 46 13.02 3.10 -1.96
CA GLY A 46 13.82 3.12 -0.73
C GLY A 46 13.23 2.34 0.45
N PHE A 47 12.19 1.52 0.24
CA PHE A 47 11.61 0.65 1.27
C PHE A 47 12.00 -0.83 1.10
N GLU A 48 13.00 -1.13 0.27
CA GLU A 48 13.62 -2.46 0.19
C GLU A 48 14.30 -2.85 1.51
N ASP A 49 14.91 -1.86 2.18
CA ASP A 49 15.51 -2.04 3.49
C ASP A 49 14.44 -2.37 4.54
N LYS A 50 14.71 -3.43 5.30
CA LYS A 50 13.75 -3.98 6.25
C LYS A 50 13.48 -3.03 7.41
N GLU A 51 14.49 -2.33 7.92
CA GLU A 51 14.35 -1.42 9.06
C GLU A 51 13.55 -0.18 8.66
N VAL A 52 13.90 0.43 7.52
CA VAL A 52 13.18 1.57 6.94
C VAL A 52 11.71 1.21 6.69
N ARG A 53 11.46 0.06 6.07
CA ARG A 53 10.10 -0.44 5.84
C ARG A 53 9.33 -0.71 7.13
N THR A 54 9.97 -1.32 8.12
CA THR A 54 9.35 -1.61 9.43
C THR A 54 8.95 -0.31 10.14
N ALA A 55 9.78 0.73 10.06
CA ALA A 55 9.47 2.04 10.61
C ALA A 55 8.21 2.66 9.95
N LEU A 56 8.10 2.57 8.61
CA LEU A 56 6.92 3.04 7.89
C LEU A 56 5.67 2.25 8.28
N VAL A 57 5.75 0.93 8.33
CA VAL A 57 4.65 0.05 8.73
C VAL A 57 4.13 0.42 10.13
N ASN A 58 5.05 0.59 11.09
CA ASN A 58 4.69 0.96 12.45
C ASN A 58 4.02 2.35 12.52
N LYS A 59 4.50 3.32 11.73
CA LYS A 59 3.87 4.64 11.63
C LYS A 59 2.45 4.54 11.08
N GLY A 60 2.23 3.81 9.99
CA GLY A 60 0.92 3.61 9.38
C GLY A 60 -0.07 2.91 10.33
N LEU A 61 0.37 1.84 10.99
CA LEU A 61 -0.43 1.13 11.99
C LEU A 61 -0.84 2.04 13.16
N LYS A 62 0.07 2.90 13.65
CA LYS A 62 -0.24 3.86 14.71
C LYS A 62 -1.33 4.84 14.28
N MET A 63 -1.30 5.32 13.03
CA MET A 63 -2.29 6.25 12.50
C MET A 63 -3.67 5.59 12.30
N LEU A 64 -3.72 4.33 11.85
CA LEU A 64 -4.98 3.58 11.68
C LEU A 64 -5.72 3.27 12.99
N ARG A 65 -5.02 3.33 14.14
CA ARG A 65 -5.65 3.17 15.46
C ARG A 65 -6.54 4.35 15.85
N GLN A 66 -6.30 5.52 15.29
CA GLN A 66 -7.10 6.72 15.55
C GLN A 66 -8.25 6.74 14.54
N ALA A 67 -9.49 6.54 14.99
CA ALA A 67 -10.65 6.62 14.11
C ALA A 67 -10.85 8.06 13.59
N VAL A 68 -11.26 8.20 12.34
CA VAL A 68 -11.64 9.49 11.72
C VAL A 68 -13.05 9.40 11.15
N PRO A 69 -13.75 10.54 10.93
CA PRO A 69 -15.13 10.55 10.43
C PRO A 69 -15.33 9.80 9.10
N GLU A 70 -14.31 9.75 8.26
CA GLU A 70 -14.31 9.11 6.94
C GLU A 70 -14.14 7.58 7.03
N ASP A 71 -13.78 7.05 8.20
CA ASP A 71 -13.65 5.60 8.38
C ASP A 71 -15.01 4.92 8.25
N THR A 72 -15.02 3.82 7.52
CA THR A 72 -16.14 2.89 7.49
C THR A 72 -15.78 1.62 8.26
N LYS A 73 -16.77 0.74 8.45
CA LYS A 73 -16.54 -0.60 9.01
C LYS A 73 -15.53 -1.42 8.19
N TYR A 74 -15.47 -1.16 6.89
CA TYR A 74 -14.71 -1.96 5.94
C TYR A 74 -13.45 -1.25 5.44
N MET A 75 -13.41 0.08 5.45
CA MET A 75 -12.33 0.84 4.84
C MET A 75 -11.84 1.98 5.73
N ARG A 76 -10.52 2.12 5.84
CA ARG A 76 -9.82 3.23 6.49
C ARG A 76 -8.65 3.68 5.63
N LEU A 77 -8.44 4.99 5.51
CA LEU A 77 -7.34 5.57 4.75
C LEU A 77 -6.58 6.61 5.60
N ARG A 78 -5.25 6.58 5.60
CA ARG A 78 -4.43 7.62 6.22
C ARG A 78 -3.34 8.10 5.27
N VAL A 79 -3.13 9.41 5.26
CA VAL A 79 -1.99 10.04 4.60
C VAL A 79 -0.83 10.07 5.60
N ILE A 80 0.18 9.23 5.40
CA ILE A 80 1.36 9.11 6.28
C ILE A 80 2.32 10.29 6.06
N GLU A 81 2.51 10.65 4.80
CA GLU A 81 3.26 11.81 4.37
C GLU A 81 2.51 12.45 3.20
N LYS A 82 2.21 13.73 3.34
CA LYS A 82 1.42 14.48 2.36
C LYS A 82 2.09 14.38 0.98
N ASP A 83 1.28 14.07 -0.03
CA ASP A 83 1.69 13.92 -1.43
C ASP A 83 2.76 12.85 -1.67
N LYS A 84 2.97 11.91 -0.74
CA LYS A 84 3.98 10.85 -0.89
C LYS A 84 3.55 9.46 -0.51
N ILE A 85 2.93 9.26 0.65
CA ILE A 85 2.67 7.89 1.15
C ILE A 85 1.34 7.83 1.85
N TRP A 86 0.49 6.92 1.39
CA TRP A 86 -0.80 6.59 1.97
C TRP A 86 -0.80 5.16 2.50
N ILE A 87 -1.73 4.88 3.42
CA ILE A 87 -2.07 3.54 3.88
C ILE A 87 -3.58 3.35 3.82
N ILE A 88 -3.98 2.21 3.26
CA ILE A 88 -5.37 1.77 3.18
C ILE A 88 -5.51 0.47 3.94
N PHE A 89 -6.57 0.38 4.74
CA PHE A 89 -7.04 -0.88 5.29
C PHE A 89 -8.47 -1.12 4.79
N ASP A 90 -8.68 -2.17 4.02
CA ASP A 90 -9.96 -2.49 3.36
C ASP A 90 -10.64 -3.76 3.92
N GLY A 91 -10.13 -4.27 5.04
CA GLY A 91 -10.60 -5.51 5.66
C GLY A 91 -9.92 -6.77 5.11
N SER A 92 -9.28 -6.70 3.93
CA SER A 92 -8.47 -7.79 3.37
C SER A 92 -6.97 -7.58 3.58
N ALA A 93 -6.46 -6.37 3.40
CA ALA A 93 -5.04 -6.08 3.47
C ALA A 93 -4.74 -4.69 4.06
N LEU A 94 -3.50 -4.51 4.51
CA LEU A 94 -2.91 -3.21 4.79
C LEU A 94 -2.03 -2.82 3.61
N THR A 95 -2.51 -1.93 2.76
CA THR A 95 -1.82 -1.53 1.53
C THR A 95 -1.17 -0.16 1.70
N PHE A 96 0.14 -0.10 1.51
CA PHE A 96 0.92 1.13 1.47
C PHE A 96 1.25 1.45 0.02
N LEU A 97 1.06 2.71 -0.36
CA LEU A 97 1.20 3.15 -1.74
C LEU A 97 1.55 4.62 -1.82
N LYS A 98 2.04 5.04 -2.99
CA LYS A 98 2.11 6.46 -3.32
C LYS A 98 0.75 6.96 -3.83
N PRO A 99 0.42 8.26 -3.70
CA PRO A 99 -0.85 8.80 -4.17
C PRO A 99 -1.14 8.53 -5.65
N GLU A 100 -0.11 8.53 -6.49
CA GLU A 100 -0.20 8.26 -7.93
C GLU A 100 -0.48 6.79 -8.28
N ASP A 101 -0.31 5.87 -7.33
CA ASP A 101 -0.63 4.45 -7.54
C ASP A 101 -2.11 4.13 -7.24
N TYR A 102 -2.86 5.09 -6.68
CA TYR A 102 -4.28 4.95 -6.34
C TYR A 102 -5.19 5.32 -7.53
#